data_AF-A0Y859-F1
#
_entry.id   AF-A0Y859-F1
#
_cell.length_a   1.000
_cell.length_b   1.000
_cell.length_c   1.000
_cell.angle_alpha   90.00
_cell.angle_beta   90.00
_cell.angle_gamma   90.00
#
_symmetry.space_group_name_H-M   'P 1'
#
loop_
_entity.id
_entity.type
_entity.pdbx_description
1 polymer ?
#
loop_
_entity_poly.entity_id
_entity_poly.type
_entity_poly.pdbx_seq_one_letter_code
_entity_poly.pdbx_strand_id
1 'polypeptide(L)'
;MMQSLGRKYVRYINHTYQRTGTLWEGRYKSTLVDTQTYFLTVSRYIEMNPVRAHMVKSPDEYPWSSFKGNGLGKNIELLTPHIVYLALGKTKAQRMSRYYSLFEQDISSEELRDIRECTNKAWVLGSDKFKAQIKGASNRRVESSGWGGDRRSGDRSRSLTP
;
A
#
# COMPACT_ATOMS: atom_id res chain seq x y z
N MET A 1 10.11 2.69 14.61
CA MET A 1 8.70 2.30 14.92
C MET A 1 8.39 0.85 14.54
N MET A 2 8.28 0.49 13.24
CA MET A 2 7.83 -0.84 12.80
C MET A 2 8.64 -2.03 13.32
N GLN A 3 9.97 -1.90 13.43
CA GLN A 3 10.82 -2.96 13.99
C GLN A 3 10.48 -3.29 15.45
N SER A 4 10.18 -2.27 16.26
CA SER A 4 9.83 -2.43 17.67
C SER A 4 8.46 -3.11 17.81
N LEU A 5 7.47 -2.65 17.04
CA LEU A 5 6.13 -3.25 17.00
C LEU A 5 6.20 -4.72 16.60
N GLY A 6 6.87 -5.03 15.49
CA GLY A 6 7.00 -6.40 14.99
C GLY A 6 7.69 -7.32 16.01
N ARG A 7 8.76 -6.86 16.66
CA ARG A 7 9.48 -7.64 17.68
C ARG A 7 8.62 -7.93 18.91
N LYS A 8 7.91 -6.92 19.42
CA LYS A 8 7.04 -7.08 20.60
C LYS A 8 5.88 -8.03 20.30
N TYR A 9 5.24 -7.88 19.15
CA TYR A 9 4.08 -8.70 18.78
C TYR A 9 4.46 -10.17 18.50
N VAL A 10 5.57 -10.42 17.80
CA VAL A 10 6.07 -11.79 17.58
C VAL A 10 6.35 -12.48 18.91
N ARG A 11 7.01 -11.78 19.85
CA ARG A 11 7.30 -12.33 21.18
C ARG A 11 6.00 -12.67 21.92
N TYR A 12 5.02 -11.77 21.89
CA TYR A 12 3.72 -11.99 22.51
C TYR A 12 3.03 -13.24 21.93
N ILE A 13 2.88 -13.33 20.60
CA ILE A 13 2.23 -14.47 19.95
C ILE A 13 2.96 -15.79 20.22
N ASN A 14 4.28 -15.81 20.11
CA ASN A 14 5.06 -17.02 20.37
C ASN A 14 4.92 -17.51 21.81
N HIS A 15 4.88 -16.58 22.78
CA HIS A 15 4.65 -16.91 24.18
C HIS A 15 3.22 -17.41 24.42
N THR A 16 2.21 -16.68 23.95
CA THR A 16 0.78 -16.99 24.18
C THR A 16 0.37 -18.32 23.56
N TYR A 17 0.85 -18.62 22.35
CA TYR A 17 0.44 -19.81 21.60
C TYR A 17 1.49 -20.91 21.59
N GLN A 18 2.53 -20.81 22.43
CA GLN A 18 3.63 -21.79 22.52
C GLN A 18 4.27 -22.11 21.16
N ARG A 19 4.45 -21.08 20.34
CA ARG A 19 5.05 -21.18 18.99
C ARG A 19 6.50 -20.69 19.01
N THR A 20 7.26 -21.07 18.00
CA THR A 20 8.60 -20.56 17.73
C THR A 20 8.71 -20.08 16.28
N GLY A 21 9.71 -19.24 15.99
CA GLY A 21 9.98 -18.74 14.65
C GLY A 21 9.35 -17.37 14.35
N THR A 22 9.37 -17.01 13.06
CA THR A 22 8.88 -15.72 12.55
C THR A 22 7.37 -15.73 12.34
N LEU A 23 6.69 -14.64 12.71
CA LEU A 23 5.27 -14.45 12.37
C LEU A 23 5.06 -13.79 11.00
N TRP A 24 6.04 -13.01 10.55
CA TRP A 24 5.94 -12.18 9.36
C TRP A 24 6.74 -12.80 8.20
N GLU A 25 6.18 -12.77 6.99
CA GLU A 25 6.82 -13.30 5.78
C GLU A 25 7.94 -12.42 5.20
N GLY A 26 8.25 -11.28 5.82
CA GLY A 26 9.32 -10.40 5.36
C GLY A 26 9.36 -9.04 6.05
N ARG A 27 10.15 -8.13 5.46
CA ARG A 27 10.24 -6.73 5.91
C ARG A 27 8.99 -5.95 5.48
N TYR A 28 8.59 -4.98 6.31
CA TYR A 28 7.54 -4.03 5.92
C TYR A 28 7.98 -3.22 4.69
N LYS A 29 6.99 -2.80 3.90
CA LYS A 29 7.18 -1.96 2.72
C LYS A 29 6.66 -0.55 3.00
N SER A 30 7.28 0.46 2.41
CA SER A 30 6.89 1.87 2.58
C SER A 30 7.15 2.65 1.30
N THR A 31 6.08 3.26 0.80
CA THR A 31 6.04 4.00 -0.46
C THR A 31 5.46 5.39 -0.20
N LEU A 32 6.02 6.41 -0.85
CA LEU A 32 5.43 7.75 -0.85
C LEU A 32 4.26 7.78 -1.82
N VAL A 33 3.19 8.43 -1.41
CA VAL A 33 1.95 8.55 -2.18
C VAL A 33 1.66 10.03 -2.42
N ASP A 34 1.41 10.38 -3.67
CA ASP A 34 0.83 11.69 -4.04
C ASP A 34 -0.57 11.78 -3.43
N THR A 35 -0.66 12.56 -2.36
CA THR A 35 -1.81 12.55 -1.46
C THR A 35 -3.08 13.03 -2.15
N GLN A 36 -3.01 14.07 -2.98
CA GLN A 36 -4.21 14.63 -3.60
C GLN A 36 -4.77 13.69 -4.66
N THR A 37 -3.90 13.03 -5.41
CA THR A 37 -4.31 12.18 -6.54
C THR A 37 -4.64 10.75 -6.10
N TYR A 38 -3.83 10.15 -5.22
CA TYR A 38 -3.88 8.70 -4.97
C TYR A 38 -4.41 8.31 -3.59
N PHE A 39 -4.63 9.24 -2.66
CA PHE A 39 -5.07 8.89 -1.31
C PHE A 39 -6.36 8.06 -1.29
N LEU A 40 -7.38 8.48 -2.04
CA LEU A 40 -8.66 7.77 -2.09
C LEU A 40 -8.55 6.43 -2.83
N THR A 41 -7.76 6.37 -3.91
CA THR A 41 -7.49 5.10 -4.63
C THR A 41 -6.79 4.09 -3.73
N VAL A 42 -5.78 4.52 -2.97
CA VAL A 42 -5.08 3.67 -2.00
C VAL A 42 -5.99 3.27 -0.84
N SER A 43 -6.87 4.16 -0.37
CA SER A 43 -7.85 3.85 0.67
C SER A 43 -8.82 2.76 0.20
N ARG A 44 -9.39 2.91 -1.01
CA ARG A 44 -10.23 1.87 -1.65
C ARG A 44 -9.46 0.57 -1.83
N TYR A 45 -8.19 0.63 -2.25
CA TYR A 45 -7.34 -0.55 -2.35
C TYR A 45 -7.28 -1.27 -1.01
N ILE A 46 -6.95 -0.57 0.09
CA ILE A 46 -6.84 -1.20 1.40
C ILE A 46 -8.19 -1.81 1.83
N GLU A 47 -9.28 -1.08 1.68
CA GLU A 47 -10.61 -1.51 2.15
C GLU A 47 -11.19 -2.66 1.33
N MET A 48 -10.78 -2.79 0.06
CA MET A 48 -11.16 -3.91 -0.81
C MET A 48 -10.22 -5.13 -0.70
N ASN A 49 -9.15 -5.09 0.12
CA ASN A 49 -8.28 -6.26 0.33
C ASN A 49 -9.05 -7.49 0.84
N PRO A 50 -9.94 -7.38 1.86
CA PRO A 50 -10.70 -8.53 2.35
C PRO A 50 -11.60 -9.17 1.28
N VAL A 51 -12.19 -8.35 0.42
CA VAL A 51 -13.01 -8.81 -0.71
C VAL A 51 -12.14 -9.56 -1.73
N ARG A 52 -11.00 -8.98 -2.13
CA ARG A 52 -10.05 -9.62 -3.05
C ARG A 52 -9.40 -10.88 -2.49
N ALA A 53 -9.31 -11.00 -1.16
CA ALA A 53 -8.84 -12.20 -0.48
C ALA A 53 -9.96 -13.23 -0.23
N HIS A 54 -11.17 -13.00 -0.76
CA HIS A 54 -12.34 -13.85 -0.60
C HIS A 54 -12.74 -14.10 0.87
N MET A 55 -12.44 -13.15 1.76
CA MET A 55 -12.82 -13.24 3.18
C MET A 55 -14.26 -12.78 3.42
N VAL A 56 -14.74 -11.85 2.60
CA VAL A 56 -16.07 -11.23 2.66
C VAL A 56 -16.54 -10.91 1.24
N LYS A 57 -17.84 -10.68 1.04
CA LYS A 57 -18.39 -10.32 -0.28
C LYS A 57 -18.30 -8.84 -0.57
N SER A 58 -18.28 -8.01 0.47
CA SER A 58 -18.27 -6.56 0.35
C SER A 58 -17.42 -5.90 1.45
N PRO A 59 -16.88 -4.69 1.23
CA PRO A 59 -15.98 -4.04 2.19
C PRO A 59 -16.67 -3.67 3.50
N ASP A 60 -17.99 -3.49 3.49
CA ASP A 60 -18.79 -3.23 4.69
C ASP A 60 -18.94 -4.46 5.58
N GLU A 61 -18.74 -5.69 5.09
CA GLU A 61 -18.80 -6.90 5.92
C GLU A 61 -17.52 -7.09 6.77
N TYR A 62 -16.39 -6.49 6.39
CA TYR A 62 -15.14 -6.67 7.12
C TYR A 62 -15.05 -5.77 8.37
N PRO A 63 -14.96 -6.33 9.59
CA PRO A 63 -15.07 -5.53 10.82
C PRO A 63 -13.80 -4.73 11.15
N TRP A 64 -12.63 -5.16 10.68
CA TRP A 64 -11.32 -4.58 11.04
C TRP A 64 -10.81 -3.61 9.96
N SER A 65 -11.63 -2.63 9.61
CA SER A 65 -11.37 -1.66 8.54
C SER A 65 -11.89 -0.28 8.89
N SER A 66 -11.23 0.76 8.35
CA SER A 66 -11.70 2.15 8.41
C SER A 66 -13.01 2.38 7.65
N PHE A 67 -13.40 1.47 6.76
CA PHE A 67 -14.64 1.57 5.97
C PHE A 67 -15.86 1.75 6.87
N LYS A 68 -15.91 1.04 8.01
CA LYS A 68 -16.99 1.18 9.00
C LYS A 68 -17.12 2.62 9.52
N GLY A 69 -16.01 3.34 9.68
CA GLY A 69 -16.02 4.74 10.11
C GLY A 69 -16.25 5.70 8.95
N ASN A 70 -15.48 5.55 7.88
CA ASN A 70 -15.47 6.47 6.74
C ASN A 70 -16.74 6.37 5.87
N GLY A 71 -17.23 5.15 5.63
CA GLY A 71 -18.40 4.86 4.78
C GLY A 71 -19.69 4.65 5.56
N LEU A 72 -19.64 3.94 6.71
CA LEU A 72 -20.85 3.61 7.49
C LEU A 72 -21.04 4.48 8.75
N GLY A 73 -20.10 5.39 9.04
CA GLY A 73 -20.24 6.38 10.11
C GLY A 73 -20.08 5.85 11.54
N LYS A 74 -19.63 4.60 11.73
CA LYS A 74 -19.31 4.01 13.04
C LYS A 74 -18.24 4.86 13.74
N ASN A 75 -18.44 5.14 15.03
CA ASN A 75 -17.41 5.79 15.81
C ASN A 75 -16.26 4.81 16.07
N ILE A 76 -15.04 5.17 15.65
CA ILE A 76 -13.82 4.38 15.82
C ILE A 76 -12.79 5.31 16.45
N GLU A 77 -12.44 5.06 17.71
CA GLU A 77 -11.54 5.91 18.49
C GLU A 77 -10.16 6.08 17.83
N LEU A 78 -9.67 5.03 17.18
CA LEU A 78 -8.37 5.00 16.50
C LEU A 78 -8.38 5.60 15.09
N LEU A 79 -9.51 6.14 14.62
CA LEU A 79 -9.67 6.66 13.27
C LEU A 79 -9.58 8.19 13.26
N THR A 80 -8.46 8.72 12.77
CA THR A 80 -8.31 10.16 12.50
C THR A 80 -8.65 10.46 11.03
N PRO A 81 -9.62 11.33 10.74
CA PRO A 81 -9.99 11.64 9.36
C PRO A 81 -8.88 12.42 8.65
N HIS A 82 -8.50 11.95 7.46
CA HIS A 82 -7.52 12.63 6.62
C HIS A 82 -8.13 13.83 5.88
N ILE A 83 -7.33 14.86 5.57
CA ILE A 83 -7.82 16.08 4.90
C ILE A 83 -8.52 15.83 3.57
N VAL A 84 -8.06 14.84 2.79
CA VAL A 84 -8.68 14.47 1.50
C VAL A 84 -10.06 13.82 1.72
N TYR A 85 -10.21 13.01 2.78
CA TYR A 85 -11.53 12.50 3.17
C TYR A 85 -12.43 13.65 3.65
N LEU A 86 -11.90 14.59 4.44
CA LEU A 86 -12.66 15.76 4.88
C LEU A 86 -13.12 16.62 3.69
N ALA A 87 -12.29 16.75 2.66
CA ALA A 87 -12.62 17.47 1.43
C ALA A 87 -13.74 16.82 0.61
N LEU A 88 -14.08 15.54 0.85
CA LEU A 88 -15.21 14.90 0.19
C LEU A 88 -16.53 15.58 0.50
N GLY A 89 -16.70 16.32 1.60
CA GLY A 89 -17.99 16.93 1.91
C GLY A 89 -17.98 17.77 3.18
N LYS A 90 -18.85 18.78 3.21
CA LYS A 90 -18.96 19.71 4.35
C LYS A 90 -19.50 18.99 5.59
N THR A 91 -20.47 18.11 5.40
CA THR A 91 -21.10 17.35 6.49
C THR A 91 -20.58 15.91 6.56
N LYS A 92 -20.68 15.27 7.73
CA LYS A 92 -20.35 13.85 7.91
C LYS A 92 -21.13 12.96 6.92
N ALA A 93 -22.43 13.23 6.76
CA ALA A 93 -23.29 12.47 5.85
C ALA A 93 -22.82 12.58 4.38
N GLN A 94 -22.45 13.78 3.92
CA GLN A 94 -21.92 13.97 2.57
C GLN A 94 -20.62 13.19 2.35
N ARG A 95 -19.70 13.24 3.32
CA ARG A 95 -18.43 12.50 3.25
C ARG A 95 -18.66 11.00 3.20
N MET A 96 -19.54 10.47 4.05
CA MET A 96 -19.90 9.06 4.07
C MET A 96 -20.48 8.60 2.73
N SER A 97 -21.49 9.31 2.22
CA SER A 97 -22.14 8.99 0.96
C SER A 97 -21.15 9.02 -0.21
N ARG A 98 -20.36 10.09 -0.34
CA ARG A 98 -19.37 10.23 -1.42
C ARG A 98 -18.21 9.26 -1.29
N TYR A 99 -17.82 8.89 -0.07
CA TYR A 99 -16.80 7.89 0.15
C TYR A 99 -17.30 6.50 -0.23
N TYR A 100 -18.53 6.15 0.18
CA TYR A 100 -19.18 4.90 -0.17
C TYR A 100 -19.35 4.76 -1.69
N SER A 101 -19.76 5.82 -2.40
CA SER A 101 -19.95 5.77 -3.86
C SER A 101 -18.66 5.51 -4.62
N LEU A 102 -17.47 5.72 -4.03
CA LEU A 102 -16.21 5.34 -4.66
C LEU A 102 -16.07 3.83 -4.87
N PHE A 103 -16.85 3.02 -4.15
CA PHE A 103 -16.82 1.55 -4.24
C PHE A 103 -17.83 0.98 -5.24
N GLU A 104 -18.65 1.83 -5.87
CA GLU A 104 -19.55 1.44 -6.96
C GLU A 104 -18.79 1.12 -8.25
N GLN A 105 -17.63 1.74 -8.42
CA GLN A 105 -16.70 1.46 -9.50
C GLN A 105 -15.57 0.59 -8.98
N ASP A 106 -15.08 -0.32 -9.81
CA ASP A 106 -13.86 -1.05 -9.51
C ASP A 106 -12.63 -0.14 -9.64
N ILE A 107 -11.53 -0.54 -8.99
CA ILE A 107 -10.22 0.05 -9.24
C ILE A 107 -9.72 -0.56 -10.55
N SER A 108 -9.22 0.26 -11.47
CA SER A 108 -8.72 -0.24 -12.75
C SER A 108 -7.56 -1.22 -12.55
N SER A 109 -7.39 -2.15 -13.49
CA SER A 109 -6.28 -3.11 -13.45
C SER A 109 -4.90 -2.40 -13.49
N GLU A 110 -4.82 -1.26 -14.16
CA GLU A 110 -3.64 -0.40 -14.20
C GLU A 110 -3.33 0.21 -12.83
N GLU A 111 -4.30 0.85 -12.17
CA GLU A 111 -4.11 1.42 -10.83
C GLU A 111 -3.74 0.33 -9.80
N LEU A 112 -4.36 -0.85 -9.89
CA LEU A 112 -4.01 -1.99 -9.03
C LEU A 112 -2.56 -2.44 -9.25
N ARG A 113 -2.12 -2.51 -10.51
CA ARG A 113 -0.74 -2.84 -10.85
C ARG A 113 0.21 -1.79 -10.28
N ASP A 114 -0.08 -0.51 -10.48
CA ASP A 114 0.78 0.59 -10.03
C ASP A 114 0.94 0.62 -8.52
N ILE A 115 -0.16 0.46 -7.77
CA ILE A 115 -0.11 0.39 -6.29
C ILE A 115 0.78 -0.77 -5.85
N ARG A 116 0.61 -1.96 -6.45
CA ARG A 116 1.37 -3.16 -6.09
C ARG A 116 2.84 -3.02 -6.45
N GLU A 117 3.14 -2.56 -7.65
CA GLU A 117 4.52 -2.39 -8.12
C GLU A 117 5.26 -1.34 -7.31
N CYS A 118 4.66 -0.16 -7.12
CA CYS A 118 5.28 0.90 -6.34
C CYS A 118 5.52 0.46 -4.90
N THR A 119 4.56 -0.24 -4.29
CA THR A 119 4.72 -0.80 -2.93
C THR A 119 5.83 -1.86 -2.88
N ASN A 120 5.85 -2.79 -3.82
CA ASN A 120 6.81 -3.90 -3.85
C ASN A 120 8.25 -3.44 -4.07
N LYS A 121 8.43 -2.42 -4.92
CA LYS A 121 9.74 -1.88 -5.30
C LYS A 121 10.14 -0.64 -4.49
N ALA A 122 9.28 -0.21 -3.55
CA ALA A 122 9.42 1.02 -2.77
C ALA A 122 9.61 2.28 -3.63
N TRP A 123 8.97 2.31 -4.81
CA TRP A 123 8.90 3.48 -5.69
C TRP A 123 7.83 4.46 -5.23
N VAL A 124 7.84 5.67 -5.80
CA VAL A 124 6.85 6.70 -5.53
C VAL A 124 5.58 6.41 -6.35
N LEU A 125 4.43 6.34 -5.68
CA LEU A 125 3.13 6.29 -6.33
C LEU A 125 2.59 7.71 -6.46
N GLY A 126 2.61 8.27 -7.66
CA GLY A 126 2.19 9.65 -7.86
C GLY A 126 2.28 10.13 -9.30
N SER A 127 1.74 11.32 -9.55
CA SER A 127 1.85 12.00 -10.84
C SER A 127 3.31 12.25 -11.24
N ASP A 128 3.60 12.42 -12.53
CA ASP A 128 4.96 12.71 -13.00
C ASP A 128 5.51 14.02 -12.40
N LYS A 129 4.64 15.01 -12.22
CA LYS A 129 4.97 16.24 -11.50
C LYS A 129 5.42 15.95 -10.06
N PHE A 130 4.68 15.11 -9.33
CA PHE A 130 5.02 14.75 -7.95
C PHE A 130 6.32 13.94 -7.89
N LYS A 131 6.49 12.99 -8.80
CA LYS A 131 7.74 12.22 -8.94
C LYS A 131 8.94 13.13 -9.17
N ALA A 132 8.83 14.10 -10.08
CA ALA A 132 9.88 15.09 -10.34
C ALA A 132 10.21 15.92 -9.09
N GLN A 133 9.20 16.34 -8.32
CA GLN A 133 9.40 17.06 -7.06
C GLN A 133 10.14 16.21 -6.02
N ILE A 134 9.76 14.94 -5.85
CA ILE A 134 10.42 14.04 -4.89
C ILE A 134 11.86 13.75 -5.30
N LYS A 135 12.16 13.65 -6.60
CA LYS A 135 13.54 13.45 -7.09
C LYS A 135 14.47 14.59 -6.68
N GLY A 136 13.95 15.83 -6.64
CA GLY A 136 14.71 16.99 -6.20
C GLY A 136 14.83 17.13 -4.67
N ALA A 137 13.89 16.55 -3.92
CA ALA A 137 13.77 16.74 -2.47
C ALA A 137 14.22 15.54 -1.61
N SER A 138 14.48 14.37 -2.21
CA SER A 138 14.74 13.14 -1.45
C SER A 138 15.69 12.18 -2.16
N ASN A 139 16.52 11.46 -1.39
CA ASN A 139 17.33 10.32 -1.87
C ASN A 139 16.50 9.05 -2.15
N ARG A 140 15.18 9.18 -2.33
CA ARG A 140 14.30 8.05 -2.63
C ARG A 140 14.32 7.70 -4.11
N ARG A 141 14.23 6.40 -4.39
CA ARG A 141 14.13 5.90 -5.75
C ARG A 141 12.72 6.19 -6.28
N VAL A 142 12.65 7.13 -7.22
CA VAL A 142 11.38 7.62 -7.75
C VAL A 142 10.79 6.66 -8.78
N GLU A 143 11.64 5.99 -9.57
CA GLU A 143 11.22 5.07 -10.64
C GLU A 143 12.22 3.91 -10.84
N SER A 144 11.87 2.98 -11.73
CA SER A 144 12.81 1.99 -12.24
C SER A 144 14.01 2.71 -12.86
N SER A 145 15.21 2.50 -12.33
CA SER A 145 16.38 2.73 -13.17
C SER A 145 16.32 1.63 -14.22
N GLY A 146 16.38 2.00 -15.51
CA GLY A 146 16.59 1.02 -16.59
C GLY A 146 17.60 -0.02 -16.13
N TRP A 147 17.22 -1.28 -16.30
CA TRP A 147 17.94 -2.45 -15.86
C TRP A 147 19.46 -2.28 -16.09
N GLY A 148 20.22 -2.11 -15.00
CA GLY A 148 21.68 -2.19 -15.02
C GLY A 148 22.09 -3.65 -15.11
N GLY A 149 21.90 -4.24 -16.29
CA GLY A 149 22.11 -5.65 -16.57
C GLY A 149 23.00 -5.85 -17.78
N ASP A 150 24.23 -5.33 -17.75
CA ASP A 150 25.36 -6.00 -18.39
C ASP A 150 26.66 -5.59 -17.69
N ARG A 151 27.12 -6.43 -16.76
CA ARG A 151 28.46 -6.35 -16.19
C ARG A 151 28.99 -7.77 -15.99
N ARG A 152 29.14 -8.49 -17.11
CA ARG A 152 30.12 -9.58 -17.37
C ARG A 152 29.49 -10.72 -18.18
N SER A 153 29.45 -10.52 -19.49
CA SER A 153 29.60 -11.60 -20.46
C SER A 153 30.61 -11.15 -21.53
N GLY A 154 31.81 -10.81 -21.07
CA GLY A 154 32.98 -10.58 -21.91
C GLY A 154 34.05 -11.59 -21.57
N ASP A 155 34.30 -12.50 -22.51
CA ASP A 155 35.48 -13.35 -22.65
C ASP A 155 35.60 -14.61 -21.77
N ARG A 156 35.02 -15.71 -22.29
CA ARG A 156 35.68 -17.02 -22.28
C ARG A 156 35.50 -17.69 -23.64
N SER A 157 36.19 -17.16 -24.65
CA SER A 157 36.52 -17.95 -25.84
C SER A 157 38.02 -18.17 -25.88
N ARG A 158 38.49 -19.21 -25.18
CA ARG A 158 39.80 -19.81 -25.45
C ARG A 158 39.64 -21.32 -25.62
N SER A 159 39.53 -21.67 -26.91
CA SER A 159 40.21 -22.81 -27.55
C SER A 159 40.28 -24.13 -26.78
N LEU A 160 39.29 -25.00 -27.04
CA LEU A 160 39.48 -26.44 -27.20
C LEU A 160 39.49 -26.64 -28.72
N THR A 161 40.60 -26.98 -29.37
CA THR A 161 41.08 -28.35 -29.70
C THR A 161 42.40 -28.23 -30.49
N PRO A 162 43.15 -29.31 -30.80
CA PRO A 162 42.79 -30.75 -30.79
C PRO A 162 43.43 -31.59 -29.68
#